data_AF-A0A923TJU1-F1
#
_entry.id   AF-A0A923TJU1-F1
#
_cell.length_a   1.000
_cell.length_b   1.000
_cell.length_c   1.000
_cell.angle_alpha   90.00
_cell.angle_beta   90.00
_cell.angle_gamma   90.00
#
_symmetry.space_group_name_H-M   'P 1'
#
loop_
_entity.id
_entity.type
_entity.pdbx_description
1 polymer ?
#
loop_
_entity_poly.entity_id
_entity_poly.type
_entity_poly.pdbx_seq_one_letter_code
_entity_poly.pdbx_strand_id
1 'polypeptide(L)'
;GLVGPLPAALAIYQERSPLAHVDELSCPVLLLQGSEDVVVPPAQAELFRDALVLKQLPHAYLLFDGEQHGFRRAETIVAALEAELSFYGQVLGFTPPGVPVLPLA
;
A
#
# COMPACT_ATOMS: atom_id res chain seq x y z
N GLY A 1 -11.15 -19.46 -11.07
CA GLY A 1 -10.50 -18.39 -10.29
C GLY A 1 -10.07 -18.94 -8.95
N LEU A 2 -9.15 -18.27 -8.25
CA LEU A 2 -8.59 -18.72 -6.96
C LEU A 2 -9.61 -18.74 -5.81
N VAL A 3 -10.74 -18.04 -5.94
CA VAL A 3 -11.78 -17.93 -4.89
C VAL A 3 -13.04 -18.72 -5.26
N GLY A 4 -13.71 -18.36 -6.36
CA GLY A 4 -14.90 -19.06 -6.85
C GLY A 4 -15.67 -18.21 -7.87
N PRO A 5 -16.70 -18.75 -8.53
CA PRO A 5 -17.52 -17.98 -9.46
C PRO A 5 -18.50 -17.06 -8.73
N LEU A 6 -18.70 -15.85 -9.26
CA LEU A 6 -19.81 -14.99 -8.87
C LEU A 6 -21.12 -15.46 -9.54
N PRO A 7 -22.29 -15.31 -8.89
CA PRO A 7 -22.47 -14.75 -7.54
C PRO A 7 -22.29 -15.78 -6.41
N ALA A 8 -22.16 -17.07 -6.72
CA ALA A 8 -22.18 -18.16 -5.73
C ALA A 8 -21.12 -18.02 -4.61
N ALA A 9 -19.96 -17.47 -4.94
CA ALA A 9 -18.86 -17.27 -3.99
C ALA A 9 -18.82 -15.87 -3.34
N LEU A 10 -19.85 -15.02 -3.52
CA LEU A 10 -19.82 -13.61 -3.06
C LEU A 10 -19.46 -13.46 -1.58
N ALA A 11 -20.00 -14.31 -0.71
CA ALA A 11 -19.69 -14.29 0.72
C ALA A 11 -18.19 -14.48 0.97
N ILE A 12 -17.53 -15.37 0.22
CA ILE A 12 -16.09 -15.63 0.34
C ILE A 12 -15.26 -14.43 -0.15
N TYR A 13 -15.71 -13.74 -1.21
CA TYR A 13 -15.06 -12.51 -1.67
C TYR A 13 -15.10 -11.41 -0.60
N GLN A 14 -16.23 -11.27 0.11
CA GLN A 14 -16.38 -10.29 1.20
C GLN A 14 -15.53 -10.68 2.41
N GLU A 15 -15.64 -11.93 2.85
CA GLU A 15 -14.90 -12.49 4.00
C GLU A 15 -13.37 -12.40 3.83
N ARG A 16 -12.85 -12.48 2.60
CA ARG A 16 -11.40 -12.51 2.37
C ARG A 16 -10.83 -11.19 1.84
N SER A 17 -11.67 -10.17 1.66
CA SER A 17 -11.21 -8.86 1.19
C SER A 17 -10.46 -8.14 2.31
N PRO A 18 -9.19 -7.71 2.11
CA PRO A 18 -8.48 -6.89 3.08
C PRO A 18 -9.23 -5.59 3.42
N LEU A 19 -9.93 -5.00 2.44
CA LEU A 19 -10.71 -3.77 2.61
C LEU A 19 -11.88 -3.96 3.61
N ALA A 20 -12.44 -5.17 3.70
CA ALA A 20 -13.52 -5.48 4.63
C ALA A 20 -13.04 -5.61 6.10
N HIS A 21 -11.72 -5.64 6.32
CA HIS A 21 -11.11 -5.88 7.64
C HIS A 21 -10.17 -4.74 8.06
N VAL A 22 -10.26 -3.56 7.43
CA VAL A 22 -9.43 -2.40 7.80
C VAL A 22 -9.64 -2.00 9.27
N ASP A 23 -10.83 -2.23 9.80
CA ASP A 23 -11.17 -2.00 11.21
C ASP A 23 -10.38 -2.87 12.19
N GLU A 24 -9.76 -3.96 11.74
CA GLU A 24 -8.90 -4.82 12.57
C GLU A 24 -7.41 -4.42 12.52
N LEU A 25 -7.01 -3.58 11.56
CA LEU A 25 -5.61 -3.14 11.43
C LEU A 25 -5.16 -2.29 12.62
N SER A 26 -3.99 -2.55 13.16
CA SER A 26 -3.46 -1.83 14.33
C SER A 26 -2.01 -1.39 14.19
N CYS A 27 -1.45 -1.57 12.99
CA CYS A 27 -0.07 -1.21 12.67
C CYS A 27 -0.01 -0.14 11.58
N PRO A 28 1.09 0.63 11.52
CA PRO A 28 1.35 1.53 10.40
C PRO A 28 1.40 0.79 9.06
N VAL A 29 1.05 1.47 7.96
CA VAL A 29 1.04 0.88 6.61
C VAL A 29 1.74 1.78 5.59
N LEU A 30 2.57 1.18 4.75
CA LEU A 30 3.13 1.82 3.56
C LEU A 30 2.49 1.21 2.29
N LEU A 31 1.93 2.07 1.44
CA LEU A 31 1.38 1.71 0.13
C LEU A 31 2.24 2.31 -0.98
N LEU A 32 2.73 1.46 -1.89
CA LEU A 32 3.52 1.84 -3.05
C LEU A 32 2.82 1.34 -4.31
N GLN A 33 2.50 2.23 -5.25
CA GLN A 33 1.64 1.90 -6.39
C GLN A 33 2.15 2.54 -7.68
N GLY A 34 2.10 1.81 -8.80
CA GLY A 34 2.31 2.37 -10.13
C GLY A 34 1.02 2.91 -10.72
N SER A 35 1.05 4.09 -11.36
CA SER A 35 -0.14 4.74 -11.94
C SER A 35 -0.74 4.02 -13.14
N GLU A 36 0.07 3.22 -13.84
CA GLU A 36 -0.31 2.47 -15.05
C GLU A 36 -0.48 0.97 -14.78
N ASP A 37 -0.60 0.56 -13.50
CA ASP A 37 -0.82 -0.84 -13.15
C ASP A 37 -2.22 -1.29 -13.60
N VAL A 38 -2.25 -2.18 -14.60
CA VAL A 38 -3.47 -2.78 -15.13
C VAL A 38 -3.83 -4.12 -14.46
N VAL A 39 -2.91 -4.70 -13.68
CA VAL A 39 -3.11 -5.95 -12.94
C VAL A 39 -3.79 -5.68 -11.60
N VAL A 40 -3.28 -4.69 -10.87
CA VAL A 40 -3.86 -4.15 -9.64
C VAL A 40 -4.05 -2.65 -9.80
N PRO A 41 -5.24 -2.19 -10.24
CA PRO A 41 -5.48 -0.78 -10.53
C PRO A 41 -5.23 0.14 -9.31
N PRO A 42 -4.75 1.38 -9.51
CA PRO A 42 -4.48 2.34 -8.42
C PRO A 42 -5.66 2.55 -7.47
N ALA A 43 -6.88 2.51 -7.99
CA ALA A 43 -8.12 2.62 -7.21
C ALA A 43 -8.19 1.62 -6.04
N GLN A 44 -7.54 0.45 -6.13
CA GLN A 44 -7.47 -0.50 -5.01
C GLN A 44 -6.63 0.05 -3.85
N ALA A 45 -5.47 0.64 -4.14
CA ALA A 45 -4.61 1.27 -3.14
C ALA A 45 -5.26 2.53 -2.55
N GLU A 46 -5.95 3.32 -3.38
CA GLU A 46 -6.66 4.53 -2.94
C GLU A 46 -7.81 4.22 -1.98
N LEU A 47 -8.62 3.19 -2.27
CA LEU A 47 -9.68 2.75 -1.35
C LEU A 47 -9.12 2.32 0.01
N PHE A 48 -7.98 1.63 0.01
CA PHE A 48 -7.34 1.20 1.24
C PHE A 48 -6.73 2.39 2.01
N ARG A 49 -6.07 3.33 1.31
CA ARG A 49 -5.59 4.60 1.88
C ARG A 49 -6.72 5.34 2.57
N ASP A 50 -7.86 5.52 1.91
CA ASP A 50 -8.99 6.27 2.47
C ASP A 50 -9.52 5.63 3.76
N ALA A 51 -9.54 4.30 3.81
CA ALA A 51 -9.90 3.58 5.03
C ALA A 51 -8.85 3.76 6.16
N LEU A 52 -7.55 3.81 5.84
CA LEU A 52 -6.50 4.14 6.82
C LEU A 52 -6.60 5.59 7.33
N VAL A 53 -6.91 6.55 6.47
CA VAL A 53 -7.16 7.96 6.82
C VAL A 53 -8.32 8.07 7.80
N LEU A 54 -9.45 7.43 7.50
CA LEU A 54 -10.63 7.44 8.39
C LEU A 54 -10.32 6.86 9.77
N LYS A 55 -9.44 5.87 9.82
CA LYS A 55 -8.99 5.23 11.06
C LYS A 55 -7.90 5.99 11.80
N GLN A 56 -7.29 7.00 11.17
CA GLN A 56 -6.14 7.73 11.71
C GLN A 56 -4.96 6.80 12.04
N LEU A 57 -4.78 5.74 11.24
CA LEU A 57 -3.60 4.88 11.35
C LEU A 57 -2.42 5.56 10.65
N PRO A 58 -1.22 5.59 11.27
CA PRO A 58 -0.03 6.13 10.62
C PRO A 58 0.23 5.45 9.28
N HIS A 59 0.25 6.20 8.19
CA HIS A 59 0.43 5.59 6.88
C HIS A 59 1.09 6.52 5.87
N ALA A 60 1.58 5.93 4.78
CA ALA A 60 2.01 6.67 3.61
C ALA A 60 1.53 5.99 2.33
N TYR A 61 1.20 6.80 1.32
CA TYR A 61 0.83 6.34 -0.01
C TYR A 61 1.66 7.07 -1.05
N LEU A 62 2.47 6.32 -1.82
CA LEU A 62 3.25 6.84 -2.93
C LEU A 62 2.72 6.24 -4.25
N LEU A 63 2.20 7.12 -5.10
CA LEU A 63 1.82 6.82 -6.47
C LEU A 63 2.96 7.23 -7.41
N PHE A 64 3.46 6.30 -8.21
CA PHE A 64 4.55 6.52 -9.13
C PHE A 64 4.02 6.62 -10.57
N ASP A 65 4.04 7.84 -11.12
CA ASP A 65 3.56 8.13 -12.47
C ASP A 65 4.38 7.41 -13.54
N GLY A 66 3.71 6.70 -14.45
CA GLY A 66 4.34 5.96 -15.56
C GLY A 66 4.89 4.57 -15.18
N GLU A 67 4.66 4.12 -13.95
CA GLU A 67 5.01 2.77 -13.50
C GLU A 67 3.80 1.85 -13.53
N GLN A 68 4.03 0.57 -13.83
CA GLN A 68 2.99 -0.46 -14.01
C GLN A 68 2.99 -1.45 -12.83
N HIS A 69 2.64 -2.72 -13.10
CA HIS A 69 2.73 -3.81 -12.14
C HIS A 69 4.18 -4.22 -11.90
N GLY A 70 4.84 -3.49 -10.99
CA GLY A 70 6.26 -3.58 -10.67
C GLY A 70 7.06 -2.41 -11.22
N PHE A 71 7.95 -1.86 -10.38
CA PHE A 71 8.74 -0.68 -10.71
C PHE A 71 9.94 -1.02 -11.59
N ARG A 72 10.18 -0.22 -12.64
CA ARG A 72 11.27 -0.45 -13.60
C ARG A 72 12.25 0.71 -13.71
N ARG A 73 11.82 1.95 -13.52
CA ARG A 73 12.73 3.09 -13.61
C ARG A 73 13.59 3.15 -12.36
N ALA A 74 14.86 3.47 -12.54
CA ALA A 74 15.83 3.46 -11.45
C ALA A 74 15.43 4.44 -10.32
N GLU A 75 14.95 5.62 -10.70
CA GLU A 75 14.46 6.66 -9.79
C GLU A 75 13.28 6.19 -8.94
N THR A 76 12.32 5.46 -9.52
CA THR A 76 11.19 4.87 -8.78
C THR A 76 11.69 3.83 -7.79
N ILE A 77 12.59 2.94 -8.23
CA ILE A 77 13.11 1.86 -7.39
C ILE A 77 13.86 2.44 -6.19
N VAL A 78 14.71 3.45 -6.41
CA VAL A 78 15.41 4.15 -5.32
C VAL A 78 14.41 4.80 -4.37
N ALA A 79 13.44 5.57 -4.88
CA ALA A 79 12.45 6.23 -4.04
C ALA A 79 11.59 5.24 -3.23
N ALA A 80 11.20 4.11 -3.83
CA ALA A 80 10.45 3.05 -3.17
C ALA A 80 11.26 2.40 -2.03
N LEU A 81 12.53 2.06 -2.27
CA LEU A 81 13.41 1.46 -1.27
C LEU A 81 13.76 2.43 -0.14
N GLU A 82 14.00 3.70 -0.46
CA GLU A 82 14.22 4.74 0.55
C GLU A 82 12.97 4.95 1.41
N ALA A 83 11.78 5.03 0.80
CA ALA A 83 10.52 5.14 1.53
C ALA A 83 10.29 3.93 2.45
N GLU A 84 10.52 2.71 1.96
CA GLU A 84 10.41 1.48 2.74
C GLU A 84 11.36 1.46 3.93
N LEU A 85 12.65 1.79 3.72
CA LEU A 85 13.64 1.81 4.79
C LEU A 85 13.37 2.92 5.81
N SER A 86 12.91 4.09 5.36
CA SER A 86 12.49 5.20 6.21
C SER A 86 11.28 4.81 7.08
N PHE A 87 10.30 4.13 6.48
CA PHE A 87 9.13 3.59 7.18
C PHE A 87 9.55 2.58 8.26
N TYR A 88 10.43 1.63 7.94
CA TYR A 88 10.97 0.69 8.94
C TYR A 88 11.70 1.40 10.07
N GLY A 89 12.51 2.41 9.77
CA GLY A 89 13.18 3.21 10.79
C GLY A 89 12.21 3.81 11.80
N GLN A 90 11.14 4.42 11.30
CA GLN A 90 10.11 5.05 12.14
C GLN A 90 9.31 4.02 12.96
N VAL A 91 8.93 2.89 12.35
CA VAL A 91 8.10 1.87 13.01
C VAL A 91 8.90 1.00 13.99
N LEU A 92 10.15 0.66 13.66
CA LEU A 92 11.01 -0.24 14.44
C LEU A 92 12.01 0.47 15.35
N GLY A 93 12.05 1.81 15.32
CA GLY A 93 12.81 2.62 16.27
C GLY A 93 14.30 2.78 15.95
N PHE A 94 14.65 2.93 14.67
CA PHE A 94 16.03 3.24 14.23
C PHE A 94 16.06 4.35 13.18
N THR A 95 17.22 4.98 13.02
CA THR A 95 17.42 6.02 11.99
C THR A 95 18.29 5.48 10.87
N PRO A 96 17.76 5.26 9.65
CA PRO A 96 18.57 4.82 8.53
C PRO A 96 19.51 5.96 8.07
N PRO A 97 20.82 5.70 7.92
CA PRO A 97 21.77 6.73 7.50
C PRO A 97 21.56 7.08 6.02
N GLY A 98 21.52 8.38 5.71
CA GLY A 98 21.46 8.88 4.33
C GLY A 98 20.11 8.70 3.63
N VAL A 99 19.06 8.30 4.35
CA VAL A 99 17.71 8.10 3.79
C VAL A 99 16.81 9.27 4.19
N PRO A 100 16.07 9.88 3.25
CA PRO A 100 15.08 10.90 3.58
C PRO A 100 13.99 10.38 4.52
N VAL A 101 13.51 11.23 5.44
CA VAL A 101 12.39 10.87 6.32
C VAL A 101 11.09 10.92 5.50
N LEU A 102 10.40 9.77 5.39
CA LEU A 102 9.10 9.65 4.75
C LEU A 102 8.03 10.22 5.70
N PRO A 103 7.25 11.23 5.28
CA PRO A 103 6.12 11.70 6.08
C PRO A 103 5.05 10.62 6.18
N LEU A 104 4.60 10.33 7.40
CA LEU A 104 3.41 9.52 7.65
C LEU A 104 2.24 10.45 7.98
N ALA A 105 1.09 10.20 7.35
CA ALA A 105 -0.18 10.85 7.64
C ALA A 105 -0.87 10.22 8.85
#